data_AF-A0A9D5VJ21-F1
#
_entry.id   AF-A0A9D5VJ21-F1
#
_cell.length_a   1.000
_cell.length_b   1.000
_cell.length_c   1.000
_cell.angle_alpha   90.00
_cell.angle_beta   90.00
_cell.angle_gamma   90.00
#
_symmetry.space_group_name_H-M   'P 1'
#
loop_
_entity.id
_entity.type
_entity.pdbx_description
1 polymer ?
#
loop_
_entity_poly.entity_id
_entity_poly.type
_entity_poly.pdbx_seq_one_letter_code
_entity_poly.pdbx_strand_id
1 'polypeptide(L)'
;MFDQYCIRDKCSCTSVSVDFVPNVESESEQKEKATTITIDYKKKKFQIEKLRLSQNDAFQLAKSALEEKILAKLEERHSILKKLYENYKKKKHKQRVKNTLTEQTVQTAPIVPVNKNVGRNDPCPCGSGLKFKKCCLK
;
A
#
# COMPACT_ATOMS: atom_id res chain seq x y z
N MET A 1 -14.37 -8.88 17.06
CA MET A 1 -15.00 -8.17 15.92
C MET A 1 -13.88 -7.61 15.05
N PHE A 2 -13.83 -8.01 13.78
CA PHE A 2 -12.85 -7.49 12.82
C PHE A 2 -13.58 -6.70 11.74
N ASP A 3 -13.02 -5.58 11.29
CA ASP A 3 -13.64 -4.70 10.32
C ASP A 3 -12.73 -4.42 9.12
N GLN A 4 -13.30 -4.48 7.91
CA GLN A 4 -12.56 -4.38 6.65
C GLN A 4 -13.09 -3.21 5.80
N TYR A 5 -12.18 -2.37 5.32
CA TYR A 5 -12.50 -1.12 4.62
C TYR A 5 -11.86 -1.05 3.23
N CYS A 6 -12.53 -0.37 2.29
CA CYS A 6 -11.94 -0.05 1.00
C CYS A 6 -11.01 1.17 1.08
N ILE A 7 -9.70 0.93 1.10
CA ILE A 7 -8.67 1.99 1.16
C ILE A 7 -8.20 2.47 -0.22
N ARG A 8 -8.80 2.00 -1.32
CA ARG A 8 -8.38 2.37 -2.67
C ARG A 8 -8.57 3.86 -2.92
N ASP A 9 -7.50 4.52 -3.37
CA ASP A 9 -7.51 5.91 -3.79
C ASP A 9 -8.66 6.16 -4.78
N LYS A 10 -9.39 7.25 -4.58
CA LYS A 10 -10.56 7.67 -5.39
C LYS A 10 -11.80 6.74 -5.32
N CYS A 11 -11.85 5.69 -4.48
CA CYS A 11 -13.13 5.00 -4.26
C CYS A 11 -14.07 5.83 -3.36
N SER A 12 -15.32 6.00 -3.79
CA SER A 12 -16.44 6.55 -3.00
C SER A 12 -17.10 5.52 -2.07
N CYS A 13 -16.51 4.33 -1.95
CA CYS A 13 -16.98 3.22 -1.13
C CYS A 13 -17.30 3.68 0.32
N THR A 14 -18.48 3.33 0.80
CA THR A 14 -18.99 3.61 2.17
C THR A 14 -19.41 2.33 2.90
N SER A 15 -19.08 1.18 2.32
CA SER A 15 -19.31 -0.13 2.93
C SER A 15 -18.13 -0.56 3.78
N VAL A 16 -18.43 -1.19 4.90
CA VAL A 16 -17.47 -1.89 5.77
C VAL A 16 -18.00 -3.29 6.03
N SER A 17 -17.14 -4.30 5.91
CA SER A 17 -17.48 -5.68 6.26
C SER A 17 -17.01 -5.95 7.68
N VAL A 18 -17.94 -6.37 8.54
CA VAL A 18 -17.69 -6.63 9.96
C VAL A 18 -17.88 -8.12 10.23
N ASP A 19 -16.80 -8.75 10.69
CA ASP A 19 -16.76 -10.15 11.07
C ASP A 19 -16.97 -10.31 12.59
N PHE A 20 -18.08 -10.95 12.93
CA PHE A 20 -18.44 -11.34 14.28
C PHE A 20 -18.01 -12.78 14.53
N VAL A 21 -16.86 -12.91 15.15
CA VAL A 21 -16.24 -14.18 15.50
C VAL A 21 -16.66 -14.55 16.93
N PRO A 22 -17.26 -15.74 17.14
CA PRO A 22 -17.57 -16.20 18.48
C PRO A 22 -16.29 -16.51 19.27
N ASN A 23 -16.35 -16.34 20.58
CA ASN A 23 -15.22 -16.64 21.46
C ASN A 23 -15.10 -18.16 21.66
N VAL A 24 -14.43 -18.83 20.73
CA VAL A 24 -14.13 -20.28 20.76
C VAL A 24 -12.62 -20.48 20.79
N GLU A 25 -12.16 -21.55 21.46
CA GLU A 25 -10.74 -21.77 21.77
C GLU A 25 -9.86 -22.04 20.53
N SER A 26 -10.44 -22.51 19.42
CA SER A 26 -9.72 -22.86 18.20
C SER A 26 -9.86 -21.78 17.10
N GLU A 27 -8.73 -21.34 16.51
CA GLU A 27 -8.71 -20.41 15.36
C GLU A 27 -9.44 -20.95 14.13
N SER A 28 -9.41 -22.27 13.89
CA SER A 28 -10.12 -22.87 12.76
C SER A 28 -11.64 -22.78 12.97
N GLU A 29 -12.10 -23.04 14.20
CA GLU A 29 -13.51 -22.89 14.56
C GLU A 29 -13.96 -21.43 14.57
N GLN A 30 -13.09 -20.50 14.98
CA GLN A 30 -13.35 -19.06 14.94
C GLN A 30 -13.67 -18.60 13.51
N LYS A 31 -12.90 -19.07 12.52
CA LYS A 31 -13.13 -18.73 11.11
C LYS A 31 -14.39 -19.39 10.54
N GLU A 32 -14.69 -20.62 10.91
CA GLU A 32 -15.88 -21.34 10.41
C GLU A 32 -17.19 -20.80 10.98
N LYS A 33 -17.17 -20.33 12.23
CA LYS A 33 -18.37 -19.87 12.95
C LYS A 33 -18.59 -18.35 12.84
N ALA A 34 -17.77 -17.63 12.10
CA ALA A 34 -17.89 -16.18 11.94
C ALA A 34 -19.16 -15.78 11.16
N THR A 35 -19.89 -14.79 11.66
CA THR A 35 -20.98 -14.12 10.93
C THR A 35 -20.44 -12.82 10.34
N THR A 36 -20.57 -12.64 9.02
CA THR A 36 -20.08 -11.45 8.31
C THR A 36 -21.26 -10.57 7.94
N ILE A 37 -21.22 -9.30 8.37
CA ILE A 37 -22.23 -8.29 8.07
C ILE A 37 -21.55 -7.12 7.35
N THR A 38 -22.01 -6.81 6.15
CA THR A 38 -21.57 -5.63 5.41
C THR A 38 -22.51 -4.47 5.70
N ILE A 39 -21.97 -3.34 6.12
CA ILE A 39 -22.71 -2.15 6.54
C ILE A 39 -22.32 -0.98 5.64
N ASP A 40 -23.28 -0.36 4.98
CA ASP A 40 -23.13 0.94 4.33
C ASP A 40 -23.48 2.03 5.33
N TYR A 41 -22.48 2.64 5.95
CA TYR A 41 -22.69 3.60 7.04
C TYR A 41 -23.30 4.92 6.58
N LYS A 42 -23.21 5.27 5.27
CA LYS A 42 -23.88 6.46 4.73
C LYS A 42 -25.33 6.19 4.37
N LYS A 43 -25.60 5.02 3.76
CA LYS A 43 -26.97 4.63 3.40
C LYS A 43 -27.75 4.03 4.57
N LYS A 44 -27.08 3.73 5.68
CA LYS A 44 -27.64 3.09 6.88
C LYS A 44 -28.31 1.76 6.55
N LYS A 45 -27.66 0.98 5.68
CA LYS A 45 -28.13 -0.33 5.23
C LYS A 45 -27.12 -1.39 5.61
N PHE A 46 -27.58 -2.59 5.90
CA PHE A 46 -26.72 -3.75 6.07
C PHE A 46 -27.13 -4.89 5.15
N GLN A 47 -26.19 -5.80 4.92
CA GLN A 47 -26.40 -7.08 4.27
C GLN A 47 -25.63 -8.13 5.06
N ILE A 48 -26.29 -9.25 5.38
CA ILE A 48 -25.63 -10.39 6.01
C ILE A 48 -25.07 -11.25 4.87
N GLU A 49 -23.74 -11.38 4.81
CA GLU A 49 -23.07 -12.14 3.75
C GLU A 49 -22.84 -13.60 4.17
N LYS A 50 -22.49 -13.82 5.43
CA LYS A 50 -22.31 -15.16 6.00
C LYS A 50 -23.11 -15.26 7.28
N LEU A 51 -24.15 -16.09 7.23
CA LEU A 51 -25.00 -16.37 8.39
C LEU A 51 -24.57 -17.70 9.01
N ARG A 52 -23.94 -17.64 10.18
CA ARG A 52 -23.54 -18.82 10.96
C ARG A 52 -24.15 -18.83 12.37
N LEU A 53 -24.66 -17.69 12.83
CA LEU A 53 -25.54 -17.57 13.98
C LEU A 53 -26.98 -17.90 13.62
N SER A 54 -27.84 -18.03 14.64
CA SER A 54 -29.29 -18.07 14.41
C SER A 54 -29.74 -16.81 13.66
N GLN A 55 -30.77 -16.94 12.84
CA GLN A 55 -31.26 -15.82 12.02
C GLN A 55 -31.69 -14.63 12.90
N ASN A 56 -32.21 -14.90 14.10
CA ASN A 56 -32.60 -13.89 15.06
C ASN A 56 -31.39 -13.16 15.65
N ASP A 57 -30.37 -13.89 16.10
CA ASP A 57 -29.16 -13.28 16.70
C ASP A 57 -28.41 -12.43 15.68
N ALA A 58 -28.25 -12.95 14.46
CA ALA A 58 -27.61 -12.20 13.38
C ALA A 58 -28.40 -10.95 13.00
N PHE A 59 -29.72 -11.01 13.02
CA PHE A 59 -30.56 -9.85 12.77
C PHE A 59 -30.47 -8.81 13.88
N GLN A 60 -30.50 -9.23 15.16
CA GLN A 60 -30.32 -8.31 16.29
C GLN A 60 -28.93 -7.65 16.27
N LEU A 61 -27.90 -8.42 15.91
CA LEU A 61 -26.54 -7.93 15.76
C LEU A 61 -26.41 -6.94 14.60
N ALA A 62 -27.05 -7.23 13.46
CA ALA A 62 -27.10 -6.31 12.33
C ALA A 62 -27.84 -5.01 12.69
N LYS A 63 -28.93 -5.12 13.46
CA LYS A 63 -29.71 -3.99 13.93
C LYS A 63 -28.92 -3.11 14.90
N SER A 64 -28.20 -3.70 15.85
CA SER A 64 -27.35 -2.92 16.76
C SER A 64 -26.19 -2.26 16.00
N ALA A 65 -25.64 -2.93 14.98
CA ALA A 65 -24.59 -2.34 14.15
C ALA A 65 -25.04 -1.11 13.32
N LEU A 66 -26.35 -0.87 13.18
CA LEU A 66 -26.91 0.34 12.57
C LEU A 66 -27.12 1.51 13.56
N GLU A 67 -26.71 1.38 14.82
CA GLU A 67 -26.75 2.50 15.76
C GLU A 67 -25.90 3.68 15.26
N GLU A 68 -26.43 4.91 15.32
CA GLU A 68 -25.77 6.13 14.83
C GLU A 68 -24.34 6.30 15.38
N LYS A 69 -24.14 5.98 16.66
CA LYS A 69 -22.82 6.06 17.31
C LYS A 69 -21.81 5.09 16.68
N ILE A 70 -22.26 3.91 16.27
CA ILE A 70 -21.43 2.91 15.61
C ILE A 70 -21.14 3.36 14.17
N LEU A 71 -22.16 3.80 13.43
CA LEU A 71 -22.01 4.29 12.06
C LEU A 71 -21.01 5.46 11.97
N ALA A 72 -21.09 6.42 12.90
CA ALA A 72 -20.14 7.53 12.98
C ALA A 72 -18.70 7.05 13.22
N LYS A 73 -18.49 6.07 14.11
CA LYS A 73 -17.17 5.48 14.37
C LYS A 73 -16.61 4.75 13.14
N LEU A 74 -17.46 4.02 12.40
CA LEU A 74 -17.08 3.33 11.18
C LEU A 74 -16.65 4.33 10.10
N GLU A 75 -17.39 5.43 9.94
CA GLU A 75 -17.03 6.49 9.00
C GLU A 75 -15.70 7.16 9.36
N GLU A 76 -15.52 7.53 10.63
CA GLU A 76 -14.28 8.13 11.13
C GLU A 76 -13.08 7.22 10.88
N ARG A 77 -13.20 5.95 11.26
CA ARG A 77 -12.15 4.95 11.07
C ARG A 77 -11.81 4.74 9.60
N HIS A 78 -12.81 4.71 8.72
CA HIS A 78 -12.57 4.62 7.28
C HIS A 78 -11.77 5.82 6.75
N SER A 79 -12.10 7.04 7.20
CA SER A 79 -11.38 8.26 6.83
C SER A 79 -9.91 8.22 7.29
N ILE A 80 -9.67 7.76 8.52
CA ILE A 80 -8.32 7.59 9.07
C ILE A 80 -7.52 6.59 8.22
N LEU A 81 -8.08 5.42 7.93
CA LEU A 81 -7.40 4.37 7.16
C LEU A 81 -7.04 4.83 5.75
N LYS A 82 -7.93 5.57 5.06
CA LYS A 82 -7.61 6.17 3.76
C LYS A 82 -6.42 7.13 3.86
N LYS A 83 -6.39 8.02 4.86
CA LYS A 83 -5.27 8.95 5.07
C LYS A 83 -3.96 8.22 5.35
N LEU A 84 -3.99 7.17 6.18
CA LEU A 84 -2.81 6.35 6.49
C LEU A 84 -2.27 5.66 5.24
N TYR A 85 -3.14 5.07 4.42
CA TYR A 85 -2.74 4.40 3.18
C TYR A 85 -2.15 5.37 2.15
N GLU A 86 -2.76 6.55 1.97
CA GLU A 86 -2.23 7.63 1.12
C GLU A 86 -0.83 8.08 1.57
N ASN A 87 -0.63 8.23 2.87
CA ASN A 87 0.67 8.60 3.44
C ASN A 87 1.72 7.49 3.23
N TYR A 88 1.33 6.22 3.42
CA TYR A 88 2.18 5.07 3.12
C TYR A 88 2.61 5.06 1.65
N LYS A 89 1.65 5.28 0.73
CA LYS A 89 1.91 5.34 -0.72
C LYS A 89 2.86 6.47 -1.09
N LYS A 90 2.67 7.68 -0.54
CA LYS A 90 3.57 8.84 -0.74
C LYS A 90 4.99 8.55 -0.24
N LYS A 91 5.14 7.93 0.94
CA LYS A 91 6.45 7.54 1.48
C LYS A 91 7.15 6.52 0.58
N LYS A 92 6.42 5.48 0.14
CA LYS A 92 6.96 4.44 -0.76
C LYS A 92 7.36 5.01 -2.13
N HIS A 93 6.58 5.94 -2.68
CA HIS A 93 6.95 6.64 -3.92
C HIS A 93 8.23 7.47 -3.75
N LYS A 94 8.34 8.27 -2.68
CA LYS A 94 9.56 9.04 -2.37
C LYS A 94 10.79 8.14 -2.21
N GLN A 95 10.64 6.97 -1.58
CA GLN A 95 11.72 6.00 -1.42
C GLN A 95 12.15 5.42 -2.78
N ARG A 96 11.19 5.06 -3.65
CA ARG A 96 11.51 4.58 -5.01
C ARG A 96 12.27 5.63 -5.82
N VAL A 97 11.78 6.88 -5.85
CA VAL A 97 12.45 7.99 -6.57
C VAL A 97 13.85 8.26 -6.02
N LYS A 98 14.04 8.24 -4.69
CA LYS A 98 15.37 8.37 -4.08
C LYS A 98 16.32 7.26 -4.54
N ASN A 99 15.85 6.01 -4.57
CA ASN A 99 16.67 4.88 -5.02
C ASN A 99 17.03 4.99 -6.51
N THR A 100 16.12 5.48 -7.36
CA THR A 100 16.39 5.67 -8.80
C THR A 100 17.43 6.78 -9.04
N LEU A 101 17.42 7.84 -8.21
CA LEU A 101 18.40 8.93 -8.31
C LEU A 101 19.78 8.54 -7.78
N THR A 102 19.86 7.65 -6.77
CA THR A 102 21.14 7.14 -6.26
C THR A 102 21.78 6.08 -7.17
N GLU A 103 21.00 5.40 -8.02
CA GLU A 103 21.54 4.47 -9.02
C GLU A 103 22.07 5.18 -10.28
N GLN A 104 21.69 6.44 -10.52
CA GLN A 104 22.25 7.25 -11.62
C GLN A 104 23.54 8.00 -11.26
N THR A 105 24.04 7.87 -10.03
CA THR A 105 25.32 8.47 -9.59
C THR A 105 26.47 7.47 -9.47
N VAL A 106 26.35 6.27 -10.06
CA VAL A 106 27.48 5.35 -10.22
C VAL A 106 27.89 5.28 -11.69
N GLN A 107 28.47 6.37 -12.18
CA GLN A 107 29.51 6.36 -13.23
C GLN A 107 30.17 7.73 -13.43
N THR A 108 30.38 8.52 -12.37
CA THR A 108 31.52 9.43 -12.37
C THR A 108 32.69 8.69 -11.77
N ALA A 109 33.40 7.93 -12.60
CA ALA A 109 34.74 7.50 -12.25
C ALA A 109 35.54 8.74 -11.80
N PRO A 110 36.37 8.66 -10.75
CA PRO A 110 37.20 9.77 -10.35
C PRO A 110 37.99 10.23 -11.59
N ILE A 111 37.89 11.51 -11.92
CA ILE A 111 38.69 12.12 -12.98
C ILE A 111 40.13 12.05 -12.49
N VAL A 112 40.82 10.95 -12.81
CA VAL A 112 42.25 10.82 -12.56
C VAL A 112 42.91 11.89 -13.42
N PRO A 113 43.72 12.81 -12.86
CA PRO A 113 44.43 13.79 -13.65
C PRO A 113 45.32 13.03 -14.65
N VAL A 114 45.05 13.21 -15.94
CA VAL A 114 45.75 12.54 -17.06
C VAL A 114 47.14 13.17 -17.21
N ASN A 115 48.05 12.80 -16.30
CA ASN A 115 49.50 12.98 -16.46
C ASN A 115 50.18 11.61 -16.47
N LYS A 116 49.66 10.71 -17.32
CA LYS A 116 50.43 9.59 -17.85
C LYS A 116 50.42 9.76 -19.35
N ASN A 117 51.59 9.63 -19.98
CA ASN A 117 51.81 9.80 -21.41
C ASN A 117 50.95 8.81 -22.23
N VAL A 118 49.67 9.14 -22.45
CA VAL A 118 48.77 8.36 -23.31
C VAL A 118 49.18 8.63 -24.76
N GLY A 119 49.60 7.58 -25.46
CA GLY A 119 49.97 7.67 -26.86
C GLY A 119 48.77 8.04 -27.73
N ARG A 120 49.00 8.84 -28.78
CA ARG A 120 47.95 9.35 -29.68
C ARG A 120 47.05 8.23 -30.25
N ASN A 121 47.59 7.02 -30.43
CA ASN A 121 46.85 5.87 -30.96
C ASN A 121 46.27 4.93 -29.88
N ASP A 122 46.53 5.16 -28.60
CA ASP A 122 46.07 4.29 -27.51
C ASP A 122 44.57 4.44 -27.26
N PRO A 123 43.90 3.45 -26.63
CA PRO A 123 42.52 3.57 -26.21
C PRO A 123 42.30 4.79 -25.30
N CYS A 124 41.19 5.51 -25.51
CA CYS A 124 40.91 6.75 -24.80
C CYS A 124 40.50 6.47 -23.33
N PRO A 125 41.15 7.11 -22.34
CA PRO A 125 40.90 6.83 -20.92
C PRO A 125 39.52 7.29 -20.41
N CYS A 126 38.72 7.99 -21.24
CA CYS A 126 37.35 8.37 -20.90
C CYS A 126 36.33 7.20 -21.05
N GLY A 127 36.79 6.01 -21.45
CA GLY A 127 35.92 4.83 -21.58
C GLY A 127 35.11 4.77 -22.87
N SER A 128 35.39 5.64 -23.86
CA SER A 128 34.65 5.67 -25.14
C SER A 128 34.95 4.51 -26.09
N GLY A 129 36.00 3.73 -25.83
CA GLY A 129 36.49 2.66 -26.72
C GLY A 129 37.18 3.16 -28.00
N LEU A 130 37.26 4.47 -28.23
CA LEU A 130 37.95 5.07 -29.37
C LEU A 130 39.44 5.28 -29.08
N LYS A 131 40.27 5.44 -30.14
CA LYS A 131 41.67 5.90 -29.98
C LYS A 131 41.70 7.35 -29.46
N PHE A 132 42.67 7.70 -28.62
CA PHE A 132 42.77 9.00 -27.97
C PHE A 132 42.70 10.17 -28.97
N LYS A 133 43.39 10.06 -30.12
CA LYS A 133 43.35 11.04 -31.24
C LYS A 133 42.00 11.26 -31.91
N LYS A 134 41.07 10.33 -31.75
CA LYS A 134 39.72 10.39 -32.35
C LYS A 134 38.64 10.74 -31.32
N CYS A 135 39.01 11.00 -30.08
CA CYS A 135 38.07 11.22 -28.98
C CYS A 135 38.39 12.50 -28.21
N CYS A 136 39.33 12.45 -27.26
CA CYS A 136 39.60 13.56 -26.35
C CYS A 136 40.73 14.50 -26.82
N LEU A 137 41.54 14.10 -27.80
CA LEU A 137 42.64 14.90 -28.35
C LEU A 137 42.21 15.60 -29.66
N LYS A 138 41.05 16.27 -29.66
CA LYS A 138 40.61 17.04 -30.83
C LYS A 138 41.62 18.14 -31.18
#